data_AF-A0A6L1L2K8-F1
#
_entry.id   AF-A0A6L1L2K8-F1
#
_cell.length_a   1.000
_cell.length_b   1.000
_cell.length_c   1.000
_cell.angle_alpha   90.00
_cell.angle_beta   90.00
_cell.angle_gamma   90.00
#
_symmetry.space_group_name_H-M   'P 1'
#
loop_
_entity.id
_entity.type
_entity.pdbx_description
1 polymer ?
#
loop_
_entity_poly.entity_id
_entity_poly.type
_entity_poly.pdbx_seq_one_letter_code
_entity_poly.pdbx_strand_id
1 'polypeptide(L)' 'MGFKNISIEKASIDFINNARGDKIKIQTQKRDKKVLVSFTQDEYERMKESALQIGMGINQYIRYKLFI' A
#
# COMPACT_ATOMS: atom_id res chain seq x y z
N MET A 1 -9.43 18.19 -43.42
CA MET A 1 -10.12 18.05 -42.12
C MET A 1 -9.76 16.69 -41.54
N GLY A 2 -8.82 16.64 -40.60
CA GLY A 2 -8.32 15.37 -40.05
C GLY A 2 -9.16 14.93 -38.85
N PHE A 3 -9.75 13.75 -38.93
CA PHE A 3 -10.51 13.14 -37.83
C PHE A 3 -9.56 12.65 -36.73
N LYS A 4 -9.65 13.27 -35.55
CA LYS A 4 -9.00 12.81 -34.31
C LYS A 4 -9.79 11.63 -33.73
N ASN A 5 -9.53 10.41 -34.19
CA ASN A 5 -10.25 9.21 -33.72
C ASN A 5 -9.53 8.41 -32.60
N ILE A 6 -8.37 8.87 -32.15
CA ILE A 6 -7.50 8.08 -31.24
C ILE A 6 -7.95 8.13 -29.76
N SER A 7 -8.81 9.09 -29.37
CA SER A 7 -9.26 9.25 -27.98
C SER A 7 -10.50 8.44 -27.62
N ILE A 8 -11.28 7.97 -28.60
CA ILE A 8 -12.56 7.29 -28.36
C ILE A 8 -12.35 5.84 -27.92
N GLU A 9 -11.35 5.16 -28.49
CA GLU A 9 -11.03 3.77 -28.14
C GLU A 9 -10.56 3.63 -26.69
N LYS A 10 -9.78 4.58 -26.18
CA LYS A 10 -9.33 4.56 -24.77
C LYS A 10 -10.49 4.76 -23.80
N ALA A 11 -11.41 5.67 -24.11
CA ALA A 11 -12.58 5.96 -23.28
C ALA A 11 -13.58 4.79 -23.25
N SER A 12 -13.76 4.07 -24.36
CA SER A 12 -14.65 2.90 -24.40
C SER A 12 -14.07 1.70 -23.65
N ILE A 13 -12.76 1.47 -23.75
CA ILE A 13 -12.05 0.43 -23.00
C ILE A 13 -12.15 0.72 -21.48
N ASP A 14 -11.97 1.98 -21.06
CA ASP A 14 -12.11 2.38 -19.66
C ASP A 14 -13.57 2.25 -19.16
N PHE A 15 -14.57 2.54 -19.99
CA PHE A 15 -15.99 2.34 -19.65
C PHE A 15 -16.33 0.86 -19.46
N ILE A 16 -15.87 -0.02 -20.36
CA ILE A 16 -16.10 -1.47 -20.28
C ILE A 16 -15.40 -2.07 -19.06
N ASN A 17 -14.18 -1.61 -18.75
CA ASN A 17 -13.43 -2.08 -17.58
C ASN A 17 -14.10 -1.66 -16.27
N ASN A 18 -14.67 -0.46 -16.18
CA ASN A 18 -15.41 0.00 -15.00
C ASN A 18 -16.76 -0.72 -14.82
N ALA A 19 -17.45 -1.07 -15.91
CA ALA A 19 -18.75 -1.75 -15.88
C ALA A 19 -18.65 -3.24 -15.49
N ARG A 20 -17.50 -3.89 -15.71
CA ARG A 20 -17.27 -5.32 -15.38
C ARG A 20 -17.01 -5.57 -13.90
N GLY A 21 -16.95 -4.54 -13.05
CA GLY A 21 -16.70 -4.68 -11.60
C GLY A 21 -15.27 -5.08 -11.24
N ASP A 22 -14.45 -5.44 -12.22
CA ASP A 22 -13.03 -5.71 -12.03
C ASP A 22 -12.29 -4.41 -11.77
N LYS A 23 -12.01 -4.19 -10.49
CA LYS A 23 -11.17 -3.14 -9.92
C LYS A 23 -11.93 -1.85 -9.62
N ILE A 24 -12.73 -1.91 -8.55
CA ILE A 24 -12.54 -0.88 -7.52
C ILE A 24 -11.09 -1.05 -7.06
N LYS A 25 -10.14 -0.38 -7.72
CA LYS A 25 -8.83 -0.14 -7.13
C LYS A 25 -9.14 0.72 -5.92
N ILE A 26 -9.38 0.08 -4.77
CA ILE A 26 -9.29 0.75 -3.49
C ILE A 26 -7.88 1.30 -3.52
N GLN A 27 -7.74 2.58 -3.83
CA GLN A 27 -6.48 3.27 -3.66
C GLN A 27 -6.30 3.30 -2.16
N THR A 28 -5.74 2.22 -1.60
CA THR A 28 -5.18 2.25 -0.27
C THR A 28 -4.09 3.29 -0.37
N GLN A 29 -4.40 4.52 0.04
CA GLN A 29 -3.42 5.57 0.18
C GLN A 29 -2.28 4.96 1.00
N LYS A 30 -1.08 5.01 0.43
CA LYS A 30 0.10 4.59 1.18
C LYS A 30 0.13 5.44 2.46
N ARG A 31 0.45 4.80 3.58
CA ARG A 31 0.53 5.52 4.85
C ARG A 31 1.78 6.39 4.80
N ASP A 32 1.59 7.68 4.55
CA ASP A 32 2.68 8.64 4.39
C ASP A 32 3.02 9.37 5.69
N LYS A 33 2.16 9.24 6.71
CA LYS A 33 2.35 9.85 8.02
C LYS A 33 3.54 9.20 8.73
N LYS A 34 4.49 10.03 9.13
CA LYS A 34 5.64 9.61 9.95
C LYS A 34 5.21 9.52 11.41
N VAL A 35 5.63 8.46 12.09
CA VAL A 35 5.43 8.26 13.53
C VAL A 35 6.79 8.01 14.14
N LEU A 36 7.09 8.73 15.21
CA LEU A 36 8.28 8.51 16.03
C LEU A 36 7.85 7.78 17.29
N VAL A 37 8.47 6.63 17.57
CA VAL A 37 8.25 5.88 18.81
C VAL A 37 9.60 5.60 19.42
N SER A 38 9.75 5.95 20.68
CA SER A 38 10.98 5.74 21.46
C SER A 38 10.86 4.45 22.25
N PHE A 39 11.93 3.66 22.28
CA PHE A 39 12.01 2.43 23.04
C PHE A 39 13.28 2.44 23.88
N THR A 40 13.27 1.68 24.97
CA THR A 40 14.50 1.32 25.67
C THR A 40 15.31 0.32 24.84
N GLN A 41 16.60 0.19 25.14
CA GLN A 41 17.50 -0.72 24.42
C GLN A 41 16.97 -2.17 24.43
N ASP A 42 16.57 -2.65 25.62
CA ASP A 42 16.08 -4.03 25.82
C ASP A 42 14.75 -4.31 25.10
N GLU A 43 13.88 -3.29 24.98
CA GLU A 43 12.64 -3.42 24.22
C GLU A 43 12.91 -3.51 22.72
N TYR A 44 13.85 -2.71 22.24
CA TYR A 44 14.22 -2.70 20.83
C TYR A 44 14.83 -4.04 20.40
N GLU A 45 15.71 -4.62 21.22
CA GLU A 45 16.31 -5.93 20.95
C GLU A 45 15.27 -7.06 20.92
N ARG A 46 14.35 -7.11 21.89
CA ARG A 46 13.25 -8.08 21.89
C ARG A 46 12.36 -7.97 20.65
N MET A 47 12.08 -6.75 20.20
CA MET A 47 11.33 -6.55 18.94
C MET A 47 12.14 -6.97 17.72
N LYS A 48 13.46 -6.80 17.73
CA LYS A 48 14.35 -7.27 16.65
C LYS A 48 14.28 -8.78 16.50
N GLU A 49 14.41 -9.50 17.60
CA GLU A 49 14.33 -10.96 17.61
C GLU A 49 12.95 -11.45 17.14
N SER A 50 11.89 -10.84 17.66
CA SER A 50 10.51 -11.18 17.26
C SER A 50 10.27 -10.92 15.76
N ALA A 51 10.76 -9.80 15.24
CA ALA A 51 10.64 -9.48 13.82
C ALA A 51 11.39 -10.50 12.95
N LEU A 52 12.57 -10.94 13.41
CA LEU A 52 13.41 -11.91 12.70
C LEU A 52 12.78 -13.31 12.68
N GLN A 53 12.16 -13.74 13.79
CA GLN A 53 11.40 -15.00 13.86
C GLN A 53 10.23 -15.06 12.86
N ILE A 54 9.59 -13.92 12.61
CA ILE A 54 8.46 -13.79 11.69
C ILE A 54 8.94 -13.53 10.24
N GLY A 55 10.24 -13.25 10.04
CA GLY A 55 10.81 -12.91 8.74
C GLY A 55 10.42 -11.52 8.24
N MET A 56 10.09 -10.59 9.15
CA MET A 56 9.73 -9.21 8.83
C MET A 56 10.85 -8.23 9.19
N GLY A 57 10.93 -7.12 8.45
CA GLY A 57 11.77 -6.00 8.86
C GLY A 57 11.24 -5.33 10.14
N ILE A 58 12.12 -4.85 11.01
CA ILE A 58 11.75 -4.27 12.32
C ILE A 58 10.66 -3.18 12.21
N ASN A 59 10.79 -2.29 11.21
CA ASN A 59 9.84 -1.19 11.00
C ASN A 59 8.48 -1.70 10.54
N GLN A 60 8.46 -2.79 9.76
CA GLN A 60 7.23 -3.43 9.33
C GLN A 60 6.57 -4.16 10.52
N TYR A 61 7.36 -4.85 11.34
CA TYR A 61 6.89 -5.52 12.54
C TYR A 61 6.29 -4.54 13.56
N ILE A 62 6.97 -3.42 13.84
CA ILE A 62 6.46 -2.37 14.74
C ILE A 62 5.13 -1.82 14.22
N ARG A 63 5.03 -1.54 12.92
CA ARG A 63 3.77 -1.08 12.31
C ARG A 63 2.67 -2.12 12.36
N TYR A 64 3.00 -3.39 12.14
CA TYR A 64 2.06 -4.50 12.26
C TYR A 64 1.50 -4.51 13.68
N LYS A 65 2.35 -4.51 14.70
CA LYS A 65 1.93 -4.60 16.10
C LYS A 65 1.16 -3.38 16.62
N LEU A 66 1.35 -2.20 16.02
CA LEU A 66 0.69 -0.95 16.44
C LEU A 66 -0.68 -0.73 15.79
N PHE A 67 -0.90 -1.28 14.59
CA PHE A 67 -2.06 -0.92 13.75
C PHE A 67 -2.91 -2.12 13.29
N ILE A 68 -2.48 -3.35 13.56
CA ILE A 68 -3.20 -4.60 13.28
C ILE A 68 -3.35 -5.34 14.61
#